data_AF-A0A6I0JF45-F1
#
_entry.id   AF-A0A6I0JF45-F1
#
_cell.length_a   1.000
_cell.length_b   1.000
_cell.length_c   1.000
_cell.angle_alpha   90.00
_cell.angle_beta   90.00
_cell.angle_gamma   90.00
#
_symmetry.space_group_name_H-M   'P 1'
#
loop_
_entity.id
_entity.type
_entity.pdbx_description
1 polymer ?
#
loop_
_entity_poly.entity_id
_entity_poly.type
_entity_poly.pdbx_seq_one_letter_code
_entity_poly.pdbx_strand_id
1 'polypeptide(L)'
;MNGKQLKNSILQWAIQGKLVPQDPNDEPASVLLERIRAEKARLVKEKKIKKDKNESIIYRGDDNSYYEKFLATGEVKCIDEEIPFEIPNGWQWERIGNIFETTSGSTPLSRNPDYYKNGNINWVRTTDLNNGILNKTEIQITSKAIIDYNLSILPQTSVCVAMYGGAGTIGKHCILHFDTTINQSVCAIQPNGFCNMDYIHTFIEYQRPFWMDFAAGSRKDPNINQLIIKHCLLPIPPQEEQLRIVTKLNQLYPYIYQYGNSQNRLNQINKEIWHSLKKSILQEAIQGKLVSQIAEEGTAQELLEQIRQEKLQLVKEGKLKKSALTDSIIFRGDDNKYYEQVGNENIDITEEIPFDLPENWTWVRFGQYVRMSIGKTPPRGETKYWANGKYPWVSISDMSDYGLVTTTKESVSEYAKSLFGEISPVGTLIMSFKLTVGRTSLLNTSAYHNEAIISIYPFVDKNYQARNFLFHILPIISNLGDTKDAIKGKTLNSKSLNNLLLPLPPLNEQGRIVAMIELLFDKLK
;
A
#
# COMPACT_ATOMS: atom_id res chain seq x y z
N MET A 1 -7.88 12.19 -12.07
CA MET A 1 -6.73 13.01 -11.65
C MET A 1 -6.48 12.79 -10.16
N ASN A 2 -5.29 12.38 -9.72
CA ASN A 2 -4.94 12.24 -8.30
C ASN A 2 -4.39 13.55 -7.71
N GLY A 3 -4.20 13.63 -6.39
CA GLY A 3 -3.74 14.86 -5.73
C GLY A 3 -2.39 15.38 -6.23
N LYS A 4 -1.47 14.48 -6.58
CA LYS A 4 -0.17 14.85 -7.19
C LYS A 4 -0.35 15.46 -8.57
N GLN A 5 -1.21 14.89 -9.40
CA GLN A 5 -1.52 15.43 -10.73
C GLN A 5 -2.18 16.81 -10.63
N LEU A 6 -3.13 16.98 -9.70
CA LEU A 6 -3.76 18.29 -9.45
C LEU A 6 -2.72 19.34 -9.03
N LYS A 7 -1.82 18.98 -8.12
CA LYS A 7 -0.71 19.87 -7.70
C LYS A 7 0.12 20.31 -8.91
N ASN A 8 0.53 19.35 -9.74
CA ASN A 8 1.36 19.64 -10.91
C ASN A 8 0.65 20.55 -11.91
N SER A 9 -0.65 20.36 -12.15
CA SER A 9 -1.43 21.25 -13.03
C SER A 9 -1.52 22.67 -12.49
N ILE A 10 -1.71 22.83 -11.17
CA ILE A 10 -1.77 24.16 -10.54
C ILE A 10 -0.40 24.85 -10.58
N LEU A 11 0.70 24.11 -10.33
CA LEU A 11 2.06 24.63 -10.49
C LEU A 11 2.34 25.04 -11.93
N GLN A 12 1.94 24.24 -12.92
CA GLN A 12 2.07 24.60 -14.32
C GLN A 12 1.32 25.89 -14.65
N TRP A 13 0.09 26.07 -14.16
CA TRP A 13 -0.65 27.31 -14.34
C TRP A 13 0.02 28.51 -13.67
N ALA A 14 0.64 28.32 -12.50
CA ALA A 14 1.40 29.36 -11.82
C ALA A 14 2.57 29.85 -12.69
N ILE A 15 3.37 28.92 -13.21
CA ILE A 15 4.61 29.21 -13.95
C ILE A 15 4.33 29.68 -15.40
N GLN A 16 3.13 29.44 -15.92
CA GLN A 16 2.68 29.95 -17.22
C GLN A 16 1.90 31.29 -17.13
N GLY A 17 1.78 31.89 -15.94
CA GLY A 17 1.02 33.13 -15.74
C GLY A 17 -0.49 33.00 -15.93
N LYS A 18 -1.03 31.79 -15.70
CA LYS A 18 -2.47 31.47 -15.86
C LYS A 18 -3.21 31.33 -14.52
N LEU A 19 -2.48 31.29 -13.41
CA LEU A 19 -3.07 31.05 -12.09
C LEU A 19 -3.79 32.27 -11.51
N VAL A 20 -3.30 33.47 -11.82
CA VAL A 20 -3.84 34.75 -11.35
C VAL A 20 -4.07 35.69 -12.52
N PRO A 21 -4.99 36.67 -12.41
CA PRO A 21 -5.16 37.70 -13.43
C PRO A 21 -3.89 38.53 -13.62
N GLN A 22 -3.60 38.88 -14.88
CA GLN A 22 -2.56 39.83 -15.26
C GLN A 22 -3.02 41.26 -14.93
N ASP A 23 -2.14 42.11 -14.38
CA ASP A 23 -2.40 43.52 -14.13
C ASP A 23 -1.53 44.39 -15.05
N PRO A 24 -2.12 45.15 -16.00
CA PRO A 24 -1.35 45.99 -16.91
C PRO A 24 -0.65 47.18 -16.23
N ASN A 25 -0.99 47.50 -14.97
CA ASN A 25 -0.33 48.56 -14.20
C ASN A 25 0.89 48.07 -13.43
N ASP A 26 1.13 46.75 -13.38
CA ASP A 26 2.33 46.21 -12.76
C ASP A 26 3.57 46.68 -13.52
N GLU A 27 4.62 47.00 -12.78
CA GLU A 27 5.93 47.27 -13.38
C GLU A 27 6.43 46.01 -14.11
N PRO A 28 6.72 46.08 -15.42
CA PRO A 28 7.07 44.91 -16.19
C PRO A 28 8.39 44.29 -15.70
N ALA A 29 8.51 42.98 -15.84
CA ALA A 29 9.67 42.24 -15.36
C ALA A 29 11.00 42.69 -16.01
N SER A 30 10.95 43.34 -17.18
CA SER A 30 12.13 43.96 -17.80
C SER A 30 12.78 45.01 -16.90
N VAL A 31 12.00 45.84 -16.21
CA VAL A 31 12.49 46.89 -15.29
C VAL A 31 13.06 46.24 -14.03
N LEU A 32 12.42 45.19 -13.52
CA LEU A 32 12.97 44.36 -12.43
C LEU A 32 14.36 43.81 -12.80
N LEU A 33 14.49 43.23 -14.00
CA LEU A 33 15.76 42.70 -14.49
C LEU A 33 16.83 43.77 -14.69
N GLU A 34 16.46 44.99 -15.08
CA GLU A 34 17.38 46.14 -15.14
C GLU A 34 17.96 46.49 -13.76
N ARG A 35 17.11 46.55 -12.73
CA ARG A 35 17.55 46.80 -11.34
C ARG A 35 18.52 45.73 -10.85
N ILE A 36 18.22 44.46 -11.13
CA ILE A 36 19.06 43.32 -10.74
C ILE A 36 20.42 43.39 -11.43
N ARG A 37 20.46 43.72 -12.73
CA ARG A 37 21.71 43.91 -13.48
C ARG A 37 22.54 45.08 -12.93
N ALA A 38 21.89 46.22 -12.64
CA ALA A 38 22.56 47.38 -12.04
C ALA A 38 23.17 47.05 -10.67
N GLU A 39 22.44 46.30 -9.84
CA GLU A 39 22.93 45.87 -8.53
C GLU A 39 24.09 44.86 -8.65
N LYS A 40 24.00 43.86 -9.55
CA LYS A 40 25.13 42.95 -9.82
C LYS A 40 26.36 43.73 -10.28
N ALA A 41 26.21 44.68 -11.20
CA ALA A 41 27.31 45.51 -11.66
C ALA A 41 27.96 46.30 -10.51
N ARG A 42 27.16 46.83 -9.57
CA ARG A 42 27.64 47.48 -8.35
C ARG A 42 28.44 46.51 -7.48
N LEU A 43 27.89 45.32 -7.19
CA LEU A 43 28.55 44.31 -6.35
C LEU A 43 29.86 43.77 -6.96
N VAL A 44 29.93 43.64 -8.29
CA VAL A 44 31.16 43.29 -9.02
C VAL A 44 32.21 44.39 -8.86
N LYS A 45 31.81 45.66 -9.01
CA LYS A 45 32.71 46.82 -8.81
C LYS A 45 33.24 46.89 -7.38
N GLU A 46 32.40 46.54 -6.40
CA GLU A 46 32.76 46.42 -4.98
C GLU A 46 33.56 45.15 -4.64
N LYS A 47 33.81 44.26 -5.62
CA LYS A 47 34.49 42.96 -5.46
C LYS A 47 33.82 42.01 -4.46
N LYS A 48 32.53 42.21 -4.19
CA LYS A 48 31.71 41.32 -3.35
C LYS A 48 31.31 40.04 -4.08
N ILE A 49 31.14 40.13 -5.40
CA ILE A 49 30.91 38.99 -6.28
C ILE A 49 31.90 39.01 -7.46
N LYS A 50 32.11 37.85 -8.08
CA LYS A 50 32.97 37.75 -9.26
C LYS A 50 32.18 38.16 -10.50
N LYS A 51 32.85 38.80 -11.46
CA LYS A 51 32.27 39.06 -12.78
C LYS A 51 31.98 37.74 -13.49
N ASP A 52 30.74 37.54 -13.91
CA ASP A 52 30.40 36.42 -14.78
C ASP A 52 30.90 36.71 -16.21
N LYS A 53 31.56 35.72 -16.82
CA LYS A 53 32.07 35.84 -18.19
C LYS A 53 31.02 35.50 -19.23
N ASN A 54 29.95 34.82 -18.82
CA ASN A 54 28.88 34.33 -19.68
C ASN A 54 27.57 35.06 -19.43
N GLU A 55 27.61 36.25 -18.80
CA GLU A 55 26.44 37.08 -18.58
C GLU A 55 25.73 37.36 -19.92
N SER A 56 24.42 37.13 -19.95
CA SER A 56 23.60 37.28 -21.15
C SER A 56 22.30 38.03 -20.83
N ILE A 57 21.59 38.45 -21.88
CA ILE A 57 20.25 39.02 -21.79
C ILE A 57 19.37 38.29 -22.80
N ILE A 58 18.20 37.86 -22.36
CA ILE A 58 17.17 37.30 -23.24
C ILE A 58 16.17 38.41 -23.61
N TYR A 59 15.80 38.48 -24.88
CA TYR A 59 14.80 39.44 -25.39
C TYR A 59 14.02 38.85 -26.57
N ARG A 60 12.86 39.43 -26.87
CA ARG A 60 12.04 39.08 -28.03
C ARG A 60 12.30 40.06 -29.17
N GLY A 61 12.59 39.56 -30.37
CA GLY A 61 12.83 40.36 -31.56
C GLY A 61 11.54 40.81 -32.25
N ASP A 62 11.67 41.67 -33.26
CA ASP A 62 10.54 42.18 -34.07
C ASP A 62 9.85 41.07 -34.89
N ASP A 63 10.54 39.96 -35.12
CA ASP A 63 10.02 38.75 -35.76
C ASP A 63 9.30 37.80 -34.79
N ASN A 64 9.15 38.21 -33.53
CA ASN A 64 8.57 37.45 -32.42
C ASN A 64 9.40 36.26 -31.92
N SER A 65 10.61 36.04 -32.42
CA SER A 65 11.55 35.03 -31.92
C SER A 65 12.30 35.50 -30.67
N TYR A 66 12.74 34.55 -29.85
CA TYR A 66 13.54 34.79 -28.64
C TYR A 66 15.03 34.68 -28.94
N TYR A 67 15.77 35.67 -28.47
CA TYR A 67 17.21 35.78 -28.65
C TYR A 67 17.92 35.93 -27.31
N GLU A 68 19.07 35.28 -27.18
CA GLU A 68 19.99 35.45 -26.06
C GLU A 68 21.25 36.16 -26.56
N LYS A 69 21.57 37.32 -25.97
CA LYS A 69 22.76 38.10 -26.28
C LYS A 69 23.79 38.01 -25.16
N PHE A 70 24.97 37.49 -25.46
CA PHE A 70 26.08 37.43 -24.53
C PHE A 70 26.78 38.78 -24.43
N LEU A 71 26.88 39.36 -23.24
CA LEU A 71 27.36 40.73 -23.04
C LEU A 71 28.86 40.87 -23.29
N ALA A 72 29.64 39.83 -23.01
CA ALA A 72 31.08 39.87 -23.15
C ALA A 72 31.55 39.80 -24.62
N THR A 73 30.87 38.99 -25.44
CA THR A 73 31.25 38.73 -26.85
C THR A 73 30.38 39.51 -27.84
N GLY A 74 29.19 39.93 -27.43
CA GLY A 74 28.17 40.49 -28.32
C GLY A 74 27.46 39.45 -29.19
N GLU A 75 27.77 38.17 -29.03
CA GLU A 75 27.14 37.07 -29.75
C GLU A 75 25.64 37.01 -29.45
N VAL A 76 24.83 36.83 -30.49
CA VAL A 76 23.38 36.70 -30.40
C VAL A 76 22.97 35.33 -30.93
N LYS A 77 22.26 34.56 -30.11
CA LYS A 77 21.76 33.22 -30.45
C LYS A 77 20.24 33.22 -30.41
N CYS A 78 19.59 32.66 -31.43
CA CYS A 78 18.16 32.34 -31.36
C CYS A 78 17.96 31.14 -30.42
N ILE A 79 17.02 31.25 -29.49
CA ILE A 79 16.77 30.23 -28.44
C ILE A 79 15.33 29.70 -28.46
N ASP A 80 14.59 29.88 -29.55
CA ASP A 80 13.19 29.42 -29.67
C ASP A 80 13.02 27.94 -29.34
N GLU A 81 13.99 27.09 -29.72
CA GLU A 81 13.97 25.65 -29.40
C GLU A 81 14.10 25.35 -27.89
N GLU A 82 14.61 26.30 -27.11
CA GLU A 82 14.73 26.18 -25.65
C GLU A 82 13.48 26.71 -24.92
N ILE A 83 12.64 27.51 -25.58
CA ILE A 83 11.46 28.14 -24.96
C ILE A 83 10.34 27.10 -24.79
N PRO A 84 9.95 26.77 -23.54
CA PRO A 84 9.02 25.66 -23.30
C PRO A 84 7.56 26.03 -23.57
N PHE A 85 7.22 27.33 -23.47
CA PHE A 85 5.86 27.85 -23.66
C PHE A 85 5.88 29.38 -23.78
N GLU A 86 4.80 29.94 -24.34
CA GLU A 86 4.57 31.40 -24.36
C GLU A 86 4.24 31.92 -22.95
N ILE A 87 4.82 33.08 -22.62
CA ILE A 87 4.59 33.82 -21.37
C ILE A 87 3.70 35.04 -21.61
N PRO A 88 2.96 35.53 -20.59
CA PRO A 88 2.15 36.73 -20.71
C PRO A 88 2.94 37.99 -21.04
N ASN A 89 2.24 39.02 -21.51
CA ASN A 89 2.84 40.34 -21.66
C ASN A 89 3.28 40.89 -20.30
N GLY A 90 4.45 41.53 -20.24
CA GLY A 90 5.06 42.01 -19.00
C GLY A 90 5.96 40.99 -18.28
N TRP A 91 5.89 39.70 -18.63
CA TRP A 91 6.85 38.69 -18.18
C TRP A 91 8.10 38.69 -19.05
N GLN A 92 9.19 38.13 -18.53
CA GLN A 92 10.43 37.92 -19.27
C GLN A 92 10.94 36.50 -19.07
N TRP A 93 11.63 35.95 -20.07
CA TRP A 93 12.50 34.79 -19.88
C TRP A 93 13.88 35.27 -19.46
N GLU A 94 14.52 34.58 -18.52
CA GLU A 94 15.89 34.87 -18.13
C GLU A 94 16.57 33.61 -17.56
N ARG A 95 17.91 33.57 -17.56
CA ARG A 95 18.68 32.48 -16.92
C ARG A 95 18.78 32.72 -15.42
N ILE A 96 18.61 31.68 -14.59
CA ILE A 96 18.77 31.78 -13.13
C ILE A 96 20.10 32.45 -12.75
N GLY A 97 21.21 32.12 -13.42
CA GLY A 97 22.54 32.68 -13.12
C GLY A 97 22.70 34.18 -13.43
N ASN A 98 21.86 34.72 -14.33
CA ASN A 98 21.83 36.16 -14.61
C ASN A 98 21.12 36.92 -13.48
N ILE A 99 20.15 36.29 -12.82
CA ILE A 99 19.33 36.90 -11.75
C ILE A 99 19.92 36.67 -10.35
N PHE A 100 20.47 35.48 -10.09
CA PHE A 100 20.85 35.01 -8.77
C PHE A 100 22.30 34.52 -8.71
N GLU A 101 22.96 34.81 -7.59
CA GLU A 101 24.20 34.11 -7.25
C GLU A 101 23.86 32.67 -6.83
N THR A 102 24.61 31.72 -7.38
CA THR A 102 24.51 30.32 -6.96
C THR A 102 25.84 29.83 -6.42
N THR A 103 25.79 28.91 -5.47
CA THR A 103 27.00 28.30 -4.91
C THR A 103 26.76 26.87 -4.44
N SER A 104 27.82 26.08 -4.36
CA SER A 104 27.84 24.76 -3.74
C SER A 104 28.79 24.77 -2.54
N GLY A 105 28.54 23.92 -1.55
CA GLY A 105 29.39 23.86 -0.36
C GLY A 105 30.51 22.83 -0.45
N SER A 106 31.05 22.49 0.71
CA SER A 106 32.08 21.46 0.91
C SER A 106 31.71 20.55 2.07
N THR A 107 32.31 19.36 2.15
CA THR A 107 32.14 18.43 3.27
C THR A 107 33.38 18.46 4.18
N PRO A 108 33.26 18.94 5.43
CA PRO A 108 34.30 18.76 6.44
C PRO A 108 34.62 17.28 6.67
N LEU A 109 35.87 16.94 6.96
CA LEU A 109 36.29 15.55 7.10
C LEU A 109 35.49 14.83 8.21
N SER A 110 34.61 13.90 7.83
CA SER A 110 33.62 13.28 8.74
C SER A 110 34.22 12.56 9.95
N ARG A 111 35.46 12.08 9.84
CA ARG A 111 36.18 11.40 10.93
C ARG A 111 36.80 12.34 11.96
N ASN A 112 36.82 13.66 11.71
CA ASN A 112 37.38 14.63 12.64
C ASN A 112 36.26 15.16 13.57
N PRO A 113 36.25 14.78 14.87
CA PRO A 113 35.20 15.20 15.79
C PRO A 113 35.18 16.72 16.02
N ASP A 114 36.30 17.43 15.84
CA ASP A 114 36.35 18.88 16.04
C ASP A 114 35.41 19.67 15.10
N TYR A 115 35.00 19.04 14.00
CA TYR A 115 34.09 19.65 13.04
C TYR A 115 32.60 19.43 13.36
N TYR A 116 32.28 18.48 14.24
CA TYR A 116 30.89 18.03 14.45
C TYR A 116 30.48 17.98 15.93
N LYS A 117 31.39 17.64 16.83
CA LYS A 117 31.13 17.53 18.26
C LYS A 117 30.76 18.89 18.83
N ASN A 118 29.60 18.98 19.49
CA ASN A 118 29.03 20.23 19.99
C ASN A 118 28.84 21.29 18.88
N GLY A 119 28.64 20.87 17.63
CA GLY A 119 28.26 21.75 16.54
C GLY A 119 26.93 22.44 16.83
N ASN A 120 26.84 23.72 16.49
CA ASN A 120 25.66 24.57 16.70
C ASN A 120 25.21 25.27 15.40
N ILE A 121 25.86 24.97 14.27
CA ILE A 121 25.55 25.54 12.97
C ILE A 121 24.96 24.42 12.12
N ASN A 122 23.72 24.57 11.69
CA ASN A 122 23.09 23.64 10.76
C ASN A 122 23.97 23.45 9.52
N TRP A 123 24.03 22.24 8.98
CA TRP A 123 24.76 21.91 7.76
C TRP A 123 23.89 21.06 6.84
N VAL A 124 23.45 21.68 5.74
CA VAL A 124 22.41 21.13 4.87
C VAL A 124 23.01 20.15 3.86
N ARG A 125 22.48 18.93 3.84
CA ARG A 125 22.81 17.88 2.86
C ARG A 125 21.59 17.55 2.01
N THR A 126 21.79 16.75 0.97
CA THR A 126 20.70 16.27 0.10
C THR A 126 19.63 15.49 0.86
N THR A 127 19.99 14.84 1.97
CA THR A 127 19.06 14.10 2.84
C THR A 127 18.16 15.02 3.66
N ASP A 128 18.57 16.25 3.91
CA ASP A 128 17.80 17.22 4.69
C ASP A 128 16.72 17.93 3.84
N LEU A 129 16.83 17.90 2.49
CA LEU A 129 15.89 18.58 1.59
C LEU A 129 14.52 17.89 1.55
N ASN A 130 13.46 18.66 1.83
CA ASN A 130 12.11 18.15 2.10
C ASN A 130 11.02 18.64 1.11
N ASN A 131 11.38 19.36 0.05
CA ASN A 131 10.48 20.02 -0.92
C ASN A 131 9.57 21.07 -0.30
N GLY A 132 10.06 21.73 0.76
CA GLY A 132 9.33 22.76 1.48
C GLY A 132 10.27 23.62 2.30
N ILE A 133 9.80 24.06 3.46
CA ILE A 133 10.57 24.90 4.37
C ILE A 133 11.50 24.02 5.22
N LEU A 134 12.78 24.38 5.26
CA LEU A 134 13.77 23.74 6.12
C LEU A 134 14.03 24.61 7.36
N ASN A 135 13.72 24.06 8.55
CA ASN A 135 13.88 24.75 9.84
C ASN A 135 15.03 24.21 10.70
N LYS A 136 15.52 22.99 10.43
CA LYS A 136 16.74 22.45 11.04
C LYS A 136 17.36 21.37 10.15
N THR A 137 18.62 21.01 10.41
CA THR A 137 19.27 19.84 9.81
C THR A 137 19.49 18.76 10.86
N GLU A 138 19.67 17.51 10.41
CA GLU A 138 20.03 16.40 11.30
C GLU A 138 21.45 16.56 11.86
N ILE A 139 22.37 17.06 11.03
CA ILE A 139 23.78 17.26 11.40
C ILE A 139 24.06 18.75 11.53
N GLN A 140 24.81 19.10 12.57
CA GLN A 140 25.36 20.43 12.80
C GLN A 140 26.89 20.36 12.81
N ILE A 141 27.53 21.45 12.41
CA ILE A 141 28.99 21.60 12.39
C ILE A 141 29.43 22.74 13.32
N THR A 142 30.72 22.77 13.63
CA THR A 142 31.35 23.81 14.46
C THR A 142 31.85 24.98 13.60
N SER A 143 32.08 26.14 14.23
CA SER A 143 32.74 27.29 13.57
C SER A 143 34.13 26.94 13.05
N LYS A 144 34.82 25.98 13.68
CA LYS A 144 36.12 25.49 13.20
C LYS A 144 36.00 24.85 11.82
N ALA A 145 34.93 24.09 11.56
CA ALA A 145 34.70 23.50 10.24
C ALA A 145 34.52 24.57 9.16
N ILE A 146 33.82 25.67 9.48
CA ILE A 146 33.62 26.80 8.57
C ILE A 146 34.94 27.46 8.22
N ILE A 147 35.79 27.71 9.22
CA ILE A 147 37.09 28.37 9.02
C ILE A 147 38.02 27.47 8.22
N ASP A 148 38.21 26.22 8.66
CA ASP A 148 39.18 25.28 8.05
C ASP A 148 38.82 24.95 6.59
N TYR A 149 37.53 24.93 6.24
CA TYR A 149 37.04 24.63 4.88
C TYR A 149 36.60 25.87 4.09
N ASN A 150 36.73 27.07 4.66
CA ASN A 150 36.26 28.33 4.08
C ASN A 150 34.80 28.25 3.57
N LEU A 151 33.91 27.72 4.41
CA LEU A 151 32.51 27.51 4.05
C LEU A 151 31.77 28.85 4.00
N SER A 152 30.99 29.07 2.95
CA SER A 152 30.16 30.27 2.82
C SER A 152 28.89 30.12 3.66
N ILE A 153 28.59 31.15 4.46
CA ILE A 153 27.29 31.28 5.12
C ILE A 153 26.28 31.78 4.10
N LEU A 154 25.27 30.96 3.87
CA LEU A 154 24.09 31.26 3.08
C LEU A 154 23.05 31.93 3.97
N PRO A 155 22.42 33.02 3.52
CA PRO A 155 21.34 33.63 4.26
C PRO A 155 20.09 32.73 4.21
N GLN A 156 19.24 32.86 5.23
CA GLN A 156 17.86 32.39 5.17
C GLN A 156 17.16 32.91 3.90
N THR A 157 16.08 32.25 3.48
CA THR A 157 15.35 32.39 2.22
C THR A 157 16.08 31.90 0.96
N SER A 158 17.35 31.49 1.06
CA SER A 158 18.01 30.81 -0.07
C SER A 158 17.26 29.51 -0.42
N VAL A 159 17.16 29.23 -1.71
CA VAL A 159 16.57 27.98 -2.22
C VAL A 159 17.68 26.98 -2.49
N CYS A 160 17.69 25.88 -1.75
CA CYS A 160 18.66 24.80 -1.89
C CYS A 160 18.11 23.71 -2.80
N VAL A 161 18.93 23.16 -3.69
CA VAL A 161 18.58 22.14 -4.68
C VAL A 161 19.61 21.01 -4.66
N ALA A 162 19.16 19.77 -4.53
CA ALA A 162 20.01 18.59 -4.64
C ALA A 162 20.44 18.36 -6.09
N MET A 163 21.76 18.31 -6.29
CA MET A 163 22.37 18.02 -7.59
C MET A 163 22.55 16.52 -7.82
N TYR A 164 22.71 15.74 -6.75
CA TYR A 164 23.07 14.31 -6.78
C TYR A 164 22.15 13.46 -5.90
N GLY A 165 22.17 12.14 -6.11
CA GLY A 165 21.55 11.15 -5.20
C GLY A 165 20.48 10.26 -5.82
N GLY A 166 20.48 10.10 -7.15
CA GLY A 166 19.56 9.22 -7.89
C GLY A 166 18.16 9.81 -8.12
N ALA A 167 17.31 9.07 -8.81
CA ALA A 167 16.01 9.53 -9.33
C ALA A 167 15.05 10.08 -8.24
N GLY A 168 15.17 9.67 -6.98
CA GLY A 168 14.36 10.21 -5.89
C GLY A 168 14.87 11.52 -5.27
N THR A 169 16.15 11.84 -5.48
CA THR A 169 16.85 12.93 -4.77
C THR A 169 17.16 14.12 -5.66
N ILE A 170 17.43 13.89 -6.94
CA ILE A 170 17.74 14.96 -7.90
C ILE A 170 16.60 15.98 -7.95
N GLY A 171 16.95 17.26 -7.84
CA GLY A 171 16.00 18.36 -7.82
C GLY A 171 15.11 18.42 -6.57
N LYS A 172 15.32 17.55 -5.55
CA LYS A 172 14.79 17.84 -4.22
C LYS A 172 15.28 19.21 -3.79
N HIS A 173 14.42 19.97 -3.15
CA HIS A 173 14.72 21.34 -2.82
C HIS A 173 14.17 21.72 -1.45
N CYS A 174 14.57 22.88 -0.95
CA CYS A 174 13.92 23.53 0.18
C CYS A 174 14.18 25.03 0.15
N ILE A 175 13.38 25.79 0.87
CA ILE A 175 13.70 27.18 1.25
C ILE A 175 14.21 27.21 2.69
N LEU A 176 15.32 27.92 2.93
CA LEU A 176 15.94 28.01 4.25
C LEU A 176 15.21 29.01 5.16
N HIS A 177 15.02 28.67 6.43
CA HIS A 177 14.53 29.60 7.47
C HIS A 177 15.59 29.94 8.53
N PHE A 178 16.85 29.68 8.22
CA PHE A 178 18.00 29.97 9.07
C PHE A 178 19.26 30.15 8.21
N ASP A 179 20.21 30.93 8.71
CA ASP A 179 21.52 31.09 8.07
C ASP A 179 22.36 29.82 8.26
N THR A 180 23.03 29.35 7.21
CA THR A 180 23.67 28.01 7.23
C THR A 180 24.74 27.83 6.17
N THR A 181 25.36 26.66 6.14
CA THR A 181 26.17 26.20 5.03
C THR A 181 25.63 24.88 4.50
N ILE A 182 26.00 24.53 3.28
CA ILE A 182 25.57 23.35 2.54
C ILE A 182 26.76 22.40 2.29
N ASN A 183 26.49 21.18 1.85
CA ASN A 183 27.52 20.28 1.33
C ASN A 183 27.74 20.50 -0.19
N GLN A 184 28.73 19.80 -0.78
CA GLN A 184 29.04 19.87 -2.21
C GLN A 184 27.93 19.32 -3.11
N SER A 185 26.99 18.56 -2.54
CA SER A 185 25.91 17.93 -3.29
C SER A 185 24.65 18.77 -3.42
N VAL A 186 24.64 19.94 -2.78
CA VAL A 186 23.54 20.89 -2.80
C VAL A 186 24.03 22.17 -3.48
N CYS A 187 23.17 22.75 -4.31
CA CYS A 187 23.35 24.08 -4.89
C CYS A 187 22.37 25.04 -4.19
N ALA A 188 22.85 26.18 -3.72
CA ALA A 188 21.99 27.23 -3.19
C ALA A 188 21.82 28.34 -4.23
N ILE A 189 20.58 28.80 -4.41
CA ILE A 189 20.18 30.01 -5.12
C ILE A 189 19.94 31.07 -4.05
N GLN A 190 20.79 32.09 -4.01
CA GLN A 190 20.78 33.10 -2.93
C GLN A 190 19.78 34.23 -3.23
N PRO A 191 19.12 34.80 -2.20
CA PRO A 191 18.25 35.95 -2.38
C PRO A 191 19.03 37.15 -2.92
N ASN A 192 18.46 37.84 -3.90
CA ASN A 192 19.03 39.06 -4.48
C ASN A 192 18.39 40.35 -3.93
N GLY A 193 17.39 40.24 -3.06
CA GLY A 193 16.65 41.38 -2.49
C GLY A 193 15.56 41.96 -3.37
N PHE A 194 15.36 41.45 -4.59
CA PHE A 194 14.35 41.93 -5.53
C PHE A 194 13.26 40.90 -5.81
N CYS A 195 13.64 39.64 -6.04
CA CYS A 195 12.70 38.58 -6.38
C CYS A 195 12.07 37.95 -5.13
N ASN A 196 10.82 37.50 -5.25
CA ASN A 196 10.17 36.71 -4.22
C ASN A 196 10.73 35.28 -4.23
N MET A 197 11.47 34.90 -3.18
CA MET A 197 12.12 33.58 -3.11
C MET A 197 11.13 32.41 -3.00
N ASP A 198 9.90 32.62 -2.53
CA ASP A 198 8.85 31.58 -2.54
C ASP A 198 8.36 31.29 -3.96
N TYR A 199 8.34 32.30 -4.85
CA TYR A 199 8.09 32.08 -6.27
C TYR A 199 9.21 31.27 -6.91
N ILE A 200 10.47 31.57 -6.57
CA ILE A 200 11.63 30.79 -7.04
C ILE A 200 11.54 29.34 -6.53
N HIS A 201 11.24 29.14 -5.25
CA HIS A 201 11.01 27.82 -4.68
C HIS A 201 9.90 27.06 -5.43
N THR A 202 8.79 27.74 -5.75
CA THR A 202 7.69 27.19 -6.55
C THR A 202 8.13 26.80 -7.96
N PHE A 203 8.93 27.64 -8.63
CA PHE A 203 9.48 27.33 -9.94
C PHE A 203 10.40 26.11 -9.90
N ILE A 204 11.26 26.01 -8.89
CA ILE A 204 12.12 24.84 -8.69
C ILE A 204 11.28 23.57 -8.49
N GLU A 205 10.14 23.66 -7.79
CA GLU A 205 9.22 22.54 -7.67
C GLU A 205 8.64 22.11 -9.03
N TYR A 206 8.22 23.08 -9.86
CA TYR A 206 7.76 22.83 -11.23
C TYR A 206 8.87 22.22 -12.12
N GLN A 207 10.10 22.70 -11.99
CA GLN A 207 11.23 22.30 -12.84
C GLN A 207 11.78 20.90 -12.49
N ARG A 208 11.61 20.46 -11.23
CA ARG A 208 12.18 19.22 -10.71
C ARG A 208 11.95 17.98 -11.59
N PRO A 209 10.73 17.68 -12.09
CA PRO A 209 10.52 16.50 -12.93
C PRO A 209 11.38 16.51 -14.20
N PHE A 210 11.55 17.67 -14.83
CA PHE A 210 12.38 17.81 -16.03
C PHE A 210 13.86 17.55 -15.74
N TRP A 211 14.36 17.98 -14.57
CA TRP A 211 15.73 17.65 -14.15
C TRP A 211 15.91 16.16 -13.83
N MET A 212 14.89 15.50 -13.28
CA MET A 212 14.91 14.06 -13.07
C MET A 212 14.98 13.31 -14.40
N ASP A 213 14.17 13.71 -15.38
CA ASP A 213 14.15 13.11 -16.71
C ASP A 213 15.47 13.34 -17.47
N PHE A 214 15.99 14.57 -17.42
CA PHE A 214 17.30 14.91 -17.97
C PHE A 214 18.40 14.02 -17.37
N ALA A 215 18.44 13.89 -16.05
CA ALA A 215 19.45 13.07 -15.38
C ALA A 215 19.30 11.58 -15.71
N ALA A 216 18.07 11.07 -15.85
CA ALA A 216 17.84 9.67 -16.23
C ALA A 216 18.34 9.35 -17.65
N GLY A 217 18.31 10.33 -18.57
CA GLY A 217 18.85 10.19 -19.93
C GLY A 217 20.39 10.20 -20.01
N SER A 218 21.07 10.65 -18.96
CA SER A 218 22.54 10.71 -18.92
C SER A 218 23.14 9.32 -18.63
N ARG A 219 23.72 8.68 -19.66
CA ARG A 219 24.26 7.31 -19.58
C ARG A 219 25.47 7.13 -18.64
N LYS A 220 26.19 8.21 -18.31
CA LYS A 220 27.43 8.13 -17.50
C LYS A 220 27.28 8.72 -16.10
N ASP A 221 26.53 9.81 -15.96
CA ASP A 221 26.37 10.52 -14.69
C ASP A 221 24.92 10.98 -14.54
N PRO A 222 24.06 10.19 -13.87
CA PRO A 222 22.65 10.52 -13.68
C PRO A 222 22.50 11.56 -12.57
N ASN A 223 23.02 12.78 -12.80
CA ASN A 223 23.03 13.90 -11.87
C ASN A 223 22.86 15.21 -12.64
N ILE A 224 22.42 16.27 -11.95
CA ILE A 224 22.56 17.65 -12.45
C ILE A 224 23.78 18.30 -11.78
N ASN A 225 24.18 19.47 -12.26
CA ASN A 225 25.26 20.25 -11.67
C ASN A 225 24.86 21.72 -11.57
N GLN A 226 25.70 22.54 -10.92
CA GLN A 226 25.40 23.95 -10.71
C GLN A 226 25.21 24.71 -12.03
N LEU A 227 25.92 24.33 -13.10
CA LEU A 227 25.81 24.99 -14.40
C LEU A 227 24.43 24.76 -15.03
N ILE A 228 23.88 23.55 -14.90
CA ILE A 228 22.50 23.23 -15.33
C ILE A 228 21.49 24.11 -14.60
N ILE A 229 21.67 24.32 -13.29
CA ILE A 229 20.80 25.20 -12.50
C ILE A 229 20.96 26.66 -12.96
N LYS A 230 22.21 27.14 -13.13
CA LYS A 230 22.49 28.50 -13.61
C LYS A 230 21.86 28.81 -14.97
N HIS A 231 21.91 27.86 -15.90
CA HIS A 231 21.41 28.04 -17.27
C HIS A 231 19.92 27.67 -17.41
N CYS A 232 19.25 27.28 -16.33
CA CYS A 232 17.82 27.01 -16.36
C CYS A 232 17.05 28.28 -16.73
N LEU A 233 16.15 28.17 -17.72
CA LEU A 233 15.24 29.24 -18.12
C LEU A 233 14.17 29.41 -17.05
N LEU A 234 14.11 30.61 -16.48
CA LEU A 234 13.12 31.03 -15.50
C LEU A 234 12.16 32.02 -16.17
N PRO A 235 10.85 31.77 -16.20
CA PRO A 235 9.88 32.79 -16.56
C PRO A 235 9.69 33.70 -15.35
N ILE A 236 10.08 34.96 -15.48
CA ILE A 236 10.03 35.93 -14.39
C ILE A 236 8.84 36.88 -14.59
N PRO A 237 7.84 36.89 -13.68
CA PRO A 237 6.74 37.85 -13.68
C PRO A 237 7.19 39.21 -13.12
N PRO A 238 6.37 40.25 -13.30
CA PRO A 238 6.37 41.43 -12.43
C PRO A 238 6.46 41.06 -10.94
N GLN A 239 7.13 41.89 -10.15
CA GLN A 239 7.38 41.59 -8.74
C GLN A 239 6.08 41.43 -7.92
N GLU A 240 5.09 42.27 -8.17
CA GLU A 240 3.77 42.17 -7.53
C GLU A 240 3.02 40.90 -7.94
N GLU A 241 3.14 40.47 -9.20
CA GLU A 241 2.53 39.23 -9.65
C GLU A 241 3.17 37.99 -9.01
N GLN A 242 4.49 37.99 -8.77
CA GLN A 242 5.14 36.91 -8.01
C GLN A 242 4.48 36.71 -6.64
N LEU A 243 4.18 37.81 -5.93
CA LEU A 243 3.47 37.78 -4.65
C LEU A 243 2.03 37.26 -4.80
N ARG A 244 1.29 37.71 -5.81
CA ARG A 244 -0.08 37.24 -6.07
C ARG A 244 -0.12 35.74 -6.38
N ILE A 245 0.82 35.24 -7.17
CA ILE A 245 0.96 33.80 -7.48
C ILE A 245 1.20 32.99 -6.21
N VAL A 246 2.21 33.36 -5.41
CA VAL A 246 2.54 32.65 -4.16
C VAL A 246 1.36 32.68 -3.19
N THR A 247 0.71 33.83 -3.04
CA THR A 247 -0.49 33.98 -2.20
C THR A 247 -1.60 33.04 -2.65
N LYS A 248 -1.85 32.96 -3.96
CA LYS A 248 -2.88 32.07 -4.51
C LYS A 248 -2.54 30.60 -4.31
N LEU A 249 -1.29 30.20 -4.48
CA LEU A 249 -0.83 28.84 -4.22
C LEU A 249 -1.03 28.45 -2.74
N ASN A 250 -0.67 29.33 -1.81
CA ASN A 250 -0.86 29.11 -0.38
C ASN A 250 -2.34 28.92 -0.01
N GLN A 251 -3.26 29.60 -0.69
CA GLN A 251 -4.70 29.38 -0.53
C GLN A 251 -5.17 28.03 -1.09
N LEU A 252 -4.55 27.54 -2.17
CA LEU A 252 -4.95 26.30 -2.85
C LEU A 252 -4.37 25.03 -2.22
N TYR A 253 -3.17 25.11 -1.62
CA TYR A 253 -2.49 23.95 -1.06
C TYR A 253 -3.33 23.12 -0.06
N PRO A 254 -4.05 23.71 0.91
CA PRO A 254 -4.92 22.95 1.82
C PRO A 254 -5.94 22.07 1.09
N TYR A 255 -6.56 22.59 0.04
CA TYR A 255 -7.55 21.84 -0.76
C TYR A 255 -6.91 20.72 -1.57
N ILE A 256 -5.71 20.95 -2.12
CA ILE A 256 -4.95 19.92 -2.84
C ILE A 256 -4.60 18.75 -1.89
N TYR A 257 -4.15 19.06 -0.67
CA TYR A 257 -3.85 18.05 0.35
C TYR A 257 -5.11 17.29 0.76
N GLN A 258 -6.22 17.99 1.01
CA GLN A 258 -7.50 17.38 1.35
C GLN A 258 -8.00 16.43 0.25
N TYR A 259 -7.92 16.86 -1.01
CA TYR A 259 -8.29 16.03 -2.15
C TYR A 259 -7.41 14.77 -2.24
N GLY A 260 -6.09 14.93 -2.10
CA GLY A 260 -5.14 13.81 -2.10
C GLY A 260 -5.44 12.78 -1.00
N ASN A 261 -5.71 13.24 0.22
CA ASN A 261 -6.04 12.37 1.35
C ASN A 261 -7.38 11.64 1.14
N SER A 262 -8.39 12.35 0.62
CA SER A 262 -9.71 11.77 0.34
C SER A 262 -9.63 10.67 -0.72
N GLN A 263 -8.84 10.88 -1.78
CA GLN A 263 -8.59 9.86 -2.80
C GLN A 263 -7.86 8.63 -2.23
N ASN A 264 -6.85 8.83 -1.37
CA ASN A 264 -6.15 7.73 -0.72
C ASN A 264 -7.10 6.91 0.16
N ARG A 265 -7.96 7.56 0.93
CA ARG A 265 -8.98 6.91 1.74
C ARG A 265 -9.97 6.11 0.89
N LEU A 266 -10.46 6.68 -0.21
CA LEU A 266 -11.33 5.98 -1.15
C LEU A 266 -10.66 4.73 -1.71
N ASN A 267 -9.39 4.84 -2.12
CA ASN A 267 -8.62 3.71 -2.63
C ASN A 267 -8.46 2.60 -1.58
N GLN A 268 -8.27 2.97 -0.31
CA GLN A 268 -8.16 2.00 0.78
C GLN A 268 -9.50 1.29 1.01
N ILE A 269 -10.59 2.05 1.09
CA ILE A 269 -11.95 1.49 1.24
C ILE A 269 -12.24 0.52 0.10
N ASN A 270 -11.98 0.90 -1.15
CA ASN A 270 -12.23 0.03 -2.30
C ASN A 270 -11.43 -1.30 -2.25
N LYS A 271 -10.25 -1.31 -1.62
CA LYS A 271 -9.47 -2.54 -1.42
C LYS A 271 -10.02 -3.42 -0.30
N GLU A 272 -10.50 -2.81 0.79
CA GLU A 272 -10.86 -3.54 2.01
C GLU A 272 -12.36 -3.88 2.10
N ILE A 273 -13.22 -3.15 1.41
CA ILE A 273 -14.68 -3.26 1.53
C ILE A 273 -15.16 -4.65 1.13
N TRP A 274 -14.57 -5.24 0.08
CA TRP A 274 -14.90 -6.58 -0.37
C TRP A 274 -14.65 -7.64 0.72
N HIS A 275 -13.47 -7.60 1.33
CA HIS A 275 -13.10 -8.52 2.41
C HIS A 275 -14.01 -8.34 3.63
N SER A 276 -14.33 -7.09 3.96
CA SER A 276 -15.18 -6.73 5.10
C SER A 276 -16.62 -7.21 4.90
N LEU A 277 -17.21 -6.97 3.73
CA LEU A 277 -18.56 -7.43 3.39
C LEU A 277 -18.64 -8.95 3.32
N LYS A 278 -17.65 -9.61 2.73
CA LYS A 278 -17.55 -11.08 2.71
C LYS A 278 -17.58 -11.66 4.13
N LYS A 279 -16.77 -11.09 5.05
CA LYS A 279 -16.75 -11.52 6.45
C LYS A 279 -18.11 -11.29 7.13
N SER A 280 -18.75 -10.14 6.89
CA SER A 280 -20.06 -9.82 7.44
C SER A 280 -21.14 -10.80 6.95
N ILE A 281 -21.18 -11.13 5.66
CA ILE A 281 -22.13 -12.09 5.08
C ILE A 281 -21.97 -13.46 5.75
N LEU A 282 -20.73 -13.94 5.88
CA LEU A 282 -20.46 -15.22 6.53
C LEU A 282 -20.80 -15.20 8.03
N GLN A 283 -20.64 -14.05 8.70
CA GLN A 283 -21.04 -13.90 10.10
C GLN A 283 -22.55 -13.96 10.28
N GLU A 284 -23.33 -13.26 9.46
CA GLU A 284 -24.78 -13.34 9.47
C GLU A 284 -25.27 -14.76 9.10
N ALA A 285 -24.53 -15.47 8.22
CA ALA A 285 -24.82 -16.86 7.88
C ALA A 285 -24.70 -17.79 9.08
N ILE A 286 -23.61 -17.72 9.85
CA ILE A 286 -23.39 -18.61 11.01
C ILE A 286 -24.27 -18.25 12.22
N GLN A 287 -24.84 -17.05 12.25
CA GLN A 287 -25.76 -16.58 13.30
C GLN A 287 -27.24 -16.82 12.98
N GLY A 288 -27.56 -17.40 11.81
CA GLY A 288 -28.94 -17.65 11.38
C GLY A 288 -29.75 -16.39 11.08
N LYS A 289 -29.04 -15.31 10.70
CA LYS A 289 -29.64 -14.00 10.37
C LYS A 289 -29.63 -13.70 8.87
N LEU A 290 -28.88 -14.47 8.08
CA LEU A 290 -28.75 -14.24 6.64
C LEU A 290 -30.04 -14.54 5.87
N VAL A 291 -30.85 -15.47 6.36
CA VAL A 291 -32.14 -15.86 5.77
C VAL A 291 -33.20 -15.96 6.86
N SER A 292 -34.48 -15.87 6.48
CA SER A 292 -35.59 -16.05 7.42
C SER A 292 -35.66 -17.50 7.93
N GLN A 293 -36.06 -17.65 9.20
CA GLN A 293 -36.37 -18.95 9.81
C GLN A 293 -37.74 -19.46 9.29
N ILE A 294 -37.81 -20.72 8.85
CA ILE A 294 -39.03 -21.33 8.28
C ILE A 294 -39.37 -22.58 9.09
N ALA A 295 -40.52 -22.60 9.75
CA ALA A 295 -40.91 -23.69 10.66
C ALA A 295 -41.11 -25.03 9.93
N GLU A 296 -41.61 -24.99 8.70
CA GLU A 296 -41.86 -26.17 7.86
C GLU A 296 -40.56 -26.88 7.42
N GLU A 297 -39.40 -26.25 7.58
CA GLU A 297 -38.09 -26.85 7.29
C GLU A 297 -37.55 -27.72 8.43
N GLY A 298 -38.28 -27.81 9.55
CA GLY A 298 -37.95 -28.62 10.70
C GLY A 298 -36.95 -27.97 11.65
N THR A 299 -36.33 -28.79 12.50
CA THR A 299 -35.37 -28.33 13.51
C THR A 299 -34.01 -29.00 13.36
N ALA A 300 -32.97 -28.37 13.91
CA ALA A 300 -31.64 -28.98 13.97
C ALA A 300 -31.63 -30.27 14.81
N GLN A 301 -32.49 -30.39 15.82
CA GLN A 301 -32.66 -31.61 16.61
C GLN A 301 -33.16 -32.78 15.75
N GLU A 302 -34.10 -32.55 14.83
CA GLU A 302 -34.56 -33.56 13.88
C GLU A 302 -33.44 -34.02 12.93
N LEU A 303 -32.58 -33.10 12.49
CA LEU A 303 -31.40 -33.44 11.69
C LEU A 303 -30.39 -34.28 12.50
N LEU A 304 -30.16 -33.95 13.77
CA LEU A 304 -29.31 -34.75 14.65
C LEU A 304 -29.84 -36.17 14.84
N GLU A 305 -31.15 -36.35 14.97
CA GLU A 305 -31.75 -37.70 15.06
C GLU A 305 -31.55 -38.48 13.74
N GLN A 306 -31.70 -37.83 12.58
CA GLN A 306 -31.39 -38.47 11.29
C GLN A 306 -29.91 -38.91 11.22
N ILE A 307 -28.99 -38.06 11.69
CA ILE A 307 -27.56 -38.39 11.77
C ILE A 307 -27.33 -39.58 12.71
N ARG A 308 -28.02 -39.64 13.84
CA ARG A 308 -27.92 -40.76 14.78
C ARG A 308 -28.37 -42.08 14.13
N GLN A 309 -29.49 -42.07 13.40
CA GLN A 309 -29.98 -43.25 12.68
C GLN A 309 -29.00 -43.70 11.59
N GLU A 310 -28.42 -42.76 10.85
CA GLU A 310 -27.40 -43.07 9.84
C GLU A 310 -26.13 -43.68 10.47
N LYS A 311 -25.65 -43.12 11.59
CA LYS A 311 -24.51 -43.69 12.33
C LYS A 311 -24.81 -45.12 12.80
N LEU A 312 -26.01 -45.37 13.33
CA LEU A 312 -26.44 -46.72 13.74
C LEU A 312 -26.40 -47.69 12.56
N GLN A 313 -26.87 -47.26 11.38
CA GLN A 313 -26.85 -48.08 10.17
C GLN A 313 -25.41 -48.37 9.72
N LEU A 314 -24.53 -47.37 9.68
CA LEU A 314 -23.13 -47.55 9.30
C LEU A 314 -22.34 -48.46 10.27
N VAL A 315 -22.69 -48.46 11.56
CA VAL A 315 -22.13 -49.42 12.53
C VAL A 315 -22.60 -50.85 12.25
N LYS A 316 -23.88 -51.05 11.92
CA LYS A 316 -24.41 -52.37 11.51
C LYS A 316 -23.72 -52.90 10.25
N GLU A 317 -23.40 -52.02 9.31
CA GLU A 317 -22.68 -52.33 8.07
C GLU A 317 -21.16 -52.51 8.26
N GLY A 318 -20.63 -52.28 9.47
CA GLY A 318 -19.19 -52.37 9.75
C GLY A 318 -18.34 -51.23 9.17
N LYS A 319 -18.98 -50.18 8.63
CA LYS A 319 -18.32 -48.98 8.08
C LYS A 319 -17.91 -47.96 9.16
N LEU A 320 -18.46 -48.09 10.37
CA LEU A 320 -18.19 -47.23 11.52
C LEU A 320 -17.96 -48.08 12.78
N LYS A 321 -17.10 -47.61 13.69
CA LYS A 321 -16.87 -48.28 14.98
C LYS A 321 -17.99 -47.97 15.96
N LYS A 322 -18.31 -48.89 16.88
CA LYS A 322 -19.32 -48.68 17.95
C LYS A 322 -19.06 -47.42 18.80
N SER A 323 -17.80 -47.04 18.98
CA SER A 323 -17.40 -45.82 19.71
C SER A 323 -17.90 -44.52 19.08
N ALA A 324 -18.34 -44.54 17.82
CA ALA A 324 -18.91 -43.37 17.15
C ALA A 324 -20.40 -43.15 17.46
N LEU A 325 -21.03 -44.04 18.22
CA LEU A 325 -22.39 -43.89 18.77
C LEU A 325 -22.41 -43.16 20.12
N THR A 326 -21.24 -42.73 20.63
CA THR A 326 -21.20 -41.88 21.81
C THR A 326 -21.71 -40.50 21.40
N ASP A 327 -22.98 -40.25 21.73
CA ASP A 327 -23.63 -38.97 21.47
C ASP A 327 -23.05 -37.87 22.38
N SER A 328 -22.90 -36.68 21.80
CA SER A 328 -22.66 -35.42 22.48
C SER A 328 -23.83 -34.51 22.15
N ILE A 329 -24.61 -34.15 23.16
CA ILE A 329 -25.81 -33.32 23.02
C ILE A 329 -25.53 -32.00 23.70
N ILE A 330 -25.62 -30.92 22.95
CA ILE A 330 -25.49 -29.57 23.47
C ILE A 330 -26.88 -28.96 23.60
N PHE A 331 -27.19 -28.41 24.77
CA PHE A 331 -28.48 -27.80 25.07
C PHE A 331 -28.30 -26.59 25.99
N ARG A 332 -29.32 -25.72 26.01
CA ARG A 332 -29.40 -24.57 26.92
C ARG A 332 -30.29 -24.94 28.10
N GLY A 333 -29.78 -24.78 29.32
CA GLY A 333 -30.52 -25.03 30.55
C GLY A 333 -31.44 -23.87 30.93
N ASP A 334 -32.31 -24.10 31.92
CA ASP A 334 -33.24 -23.11 32.47
C ASP A 334 -32.52 -21.90 33.12
N ASP A 335 -31.25 -22.08 33.49
CA ASP A 335 -30.38 -21.04 34.02
C ASP A 335 -29.69 -20.20 32.94
N ASN A 336 -30.09 -20.37 31.67
CA ASN A 336 -29.51 -19.74 30.48
C ASN A 336 -28.04 -20.12 30.18
N LYS A 337 -27.52 -21.18 30.79
CA LYS A 337 -26.19 -21.71 30.48
C LYS A 337 -26.25 -22.81 29.42
N TYR A 338 -25.12 -23.03 28.76
CA TYR A 338 -24.97 -24.10 27.78
C TYR A 338 -24.23 -25.29 28.37
N TYR A 339 -24.80 -26.46 28.16
CA TYR A 339 -24.29 -27.72 28.66
C TYR A 339 -24.06 -28.71 27.53
N GLU A 340 -22.97 -29.48 27.62
CA GLU A 340 -22.69 -30.63 26.77
C GLU A 340 -22.82 -31.91 27.59
N GLN A 341 -23.78 -32.75 27.21
CA GLN A 341 -23.94 -34.08 27.78
C GLN A 341 -23.18 -35.12 26.94
N VAL A 342 -22.25 -35.84 27.57
CA VAL A 342 -21.50 -36.95 26.97
C VAL A 342 -21.66 -38.18 27.85
N GLY A 343 -22.49 -39.13 27.43
CA GLY A 343 -22.88 -40.25 28.28
C GLY A 343 -23.59 -39.77 29.55
N ASN A 344 -22.97 -40.02 30.71
CA ASN A 344 -23.51 -39.61 32.03
C ASN A 344 -22.89 -38.30 32.56
N GLU A 345 -21.89 -37.75 31.87
CA GLU A 345 -21.24 -36.51 32.26
C GLU A 345 -21.96 -35.32 31.62
N ASN A 346 -22.17 -34.26 32.41
CA ASN A 346 -22.75 -33.01 31.95
C ASN A 346 -21.77 -31.87 32.23
N ILE A 347 -21.31 -31.19 31.19
CA ILE A 347 -20.21 -30.22 31.26
C ILE A 347 -20.76 -28.83 30.90
N ASP A 348 -20.52 -27.83 31.74
CA ASP A 348 -20.82 -26.42 31.42
C ASP A 348 -19.83 -25.92 30.36
N ILE A 349 -20.35 -25.57 29.18
CA ILE A 349 -19.58 -25.07 28.03
C ILE A 349 -19.97 -23.63 27.67
N THR A 350 -20.63 -22.90 28.57
CA THR A 350 -21.14 -21.55 28.31
C THR A 350 -20.06 -20.60 27.79
N GLU A 351 -18.84 -20.72 28.32
CA GLU A 351 -17.70 -19.89 27.90
C GLU A 351 -17.18 -20.20 26.47
N GLU A 352 -17.48 -21.40 25.95
CA GLU A 352 -17.14 -21.80 24.58
C GLU A 352 -18.14 -21.25 23.55
N ILE A 353 -19.35 -20.86 23.97
CA ILE A 353 -20.39 -20.38 23.06
C ILE A 353 -20.08 -18.95 22.60
N PRO A 354 -19.94 -18.72 21.28
CA PRO A 354 -19.54 -17.41 20.76
C PRO A 354 -20.71 -16.42 20.65
N PHE A 355 -21.93 -16.92 20.43
CA PHE A 355 -23.15 -16.12 20.23
C PHE A 355 -24.41 -16.99 20.38
N ASP A 356 -25.56 -16.36 20.59
CA ASP A 356 -26.86 -17.04 20.61
C ASP A 356 -27.28 -17.49 19.19
N LEU A 357 -28.02 -18.59 19.12
CA LEU A 357 -28.58 -19.15 17.89
C LEU A 357 -30.11 -18.96 17.84
N PRO A 358 -30.73 -19.00 16.65
CA PRO A 358 -32.17 -19.13 16.51
C PRO A 358 -32.73 -20.38 17.22
N GLU A 359 -34.01 -20.35 17.60
CA GLU A 359 -34.65 -21.43 18.39
C GLU A 359 -34.62 -22.80 17.70
N ASN A 360 -34.71 -22.84 16.37
CA ASN A 360 -34.69 -24.05 15.56
C ASN A 360 -33.27 -24.56 15.24
N TRP A 361 -32.23 -23.85 15.69
CA TRP A 361 -30.82 -24.24 15.53
C TRP A 361 -30.28 -24.86 16.81
N THR A 362 -29.17 -25.58 16.70
CA THR A 362 -28.42 -26.03 17.88
C THR A 362 -26.92 -25.98 17.63
N TRP A 363 -26.15 -26.00 18.71
CA TRP A 363 -24.71 -26.20 18.63
C TRP A 363 -24.41 -27.69 18.49
N VAL A 364 -23.44 -28.05 17.66
CA VAL A 364 -22.98 -29.43 17.48
C VAL A 364 -21.46 -29.48 17.43
N ARG A 365 -20.86 -30.53 18.00
CA ARG A 365 -19.43 -30.81 17.79
C ARG A 365 -19.21 -31.33 16.37
N PHE A 366 -18.21 -30.82 15.66
CA PHE A 366 -17.91 -31.19 14.27
C PHE A 366 -17.85 -32.71 14.04
N GLY A 367 -17.22 -33.46 14.95
CA GLY A 367 -17.14 -34.93 14.88
C GLY A 367 -18.48 -35.66 15.03
N GLN A 368 -19.50 -34.99 15.58
CA GLN A 368 -20.86 -35.52 15.64
C GLN A 368 -21.61 -35.31 14.33
N TYR A 369 -21.26 -34.29 13.54
CA TYR A 369 -21.94 -33.97 12.28
C TYR A 369 -21.31 -34.66 11.07
N VAL A 370 -19.99 -34.89 11.10
CA VAL A 370 -19.26 -35.42 9.94
C VAL A 370 -18.34 -36.58 10.30
N ARG A 371 -18.09 -37.44 9.32
CA ARG A 371 -16.93 -38.31 9.29
C ARG A 371 -15.79 -37.58 8.57
N MET A 372 -14.59 -37.62 9.12
CA MET A 372 -13.40 -37.06 8.47
C MET A 372 -12.31 -38.11 8.20
N SER A 373 -11.48 -37.87 7.19
CA SER A 373 -10.31 -38.69 6.86
C SER A 373 -9.07 -37.81 6.73
N ILE A 374 -8.00 -38.15 7.44
CA ILE A 374 -6.73 -37.41 7.40
C ILE A 374 -5.86 -37.99 6.28
N GLY A 375 -5.24 -37.12 5.49
CA GLY A 375 -4.35 -37.51 4.40
C GLY A 375 -2.99 -38.00 4.88
N LYS A 376 -2.12 -38.34 3.94
CA LYS A 376 -0.77 -38.81 4.22
C LYS A 376 0.23 -38.31 3.18
N THR A 377 1.50 -38.24 3.55
CA THR A 377 2.61 -38.03 2.61
C THR A 377 3.42 -39.32 2.51
N PRO A 378 3.49 -39.94 1.31
CA PRO A 378 4.43 -41.03 1.06
C PRO A 378 5.88 -40.60 1.33
N PRO A 379 6.77 -41.50 1.77
CA PRO A 379 8.19 -41.19 1.93
C PRO A 379 8.77 -40.51 0.68
N ARG A 380 9.27 -39.28 0.84
CA ARG A 380 9.76 -38.46 -0.28
C ARG A 380 11.00 -39.06 -0.96
N GLY A 381 11.81 -39.82 -0.22
CA GLY A 381 12.98 -40.51 -0.75
C GLY A 381 12.67 -41.79 -1.55
N GLU A 382 11.45 -42.32 -1.47
CA GLU A 382 11.05 -43.54 -2.19
C GLU A 382 10.39 -43.20 -3.53
N THR A 383 11.20 -43.11 -4.59
CA THR A 383 10.77 -42.72 -5.94
C THR A 383 9.62 -43.56 -6.48
N LYS A 384 9.49 -44.83 -6.09
CA LYS A 384 8.39 -45.71 -6.52
C LYS A 384 6.99 -45.16 -6.23
N TYR A 385 6.82 -44.31 -5.21
CA TYR A 385 5.53 -43.70 -4.87
C TYR A 385 5.17 -42.48 -5.70
N TRP A 386 6.16 -41.88 -6.37
CA TRP A 386 6.03 -40.60 -7.08
C TRP A 386 6.25 -40.74 -8.60
N ALA A 387 7.09 -41.69 -9.02
CA ALA A 387 7.33 -41.98 -10.42
C ALA A 387 6.07 -42.51 -11.11
N ASN A 388 5.84 -42.08 -12.35
CA ASN A 388 4.66 -42.45 -13.15
C ASN A 388 3.34 -42.19 -12.41
N GLY A 389 3.22 -40.99 -11.80
CA GLY A 389 2.07 -40.60 -11.00
C GLY A 389 0.75 -40.79 -11.75
N LYS A 390 -0.20 -41.43 -11.09
CA LYS A 390 -1.50 -41.85 -11.65
C LYS A 390 -2.67 -41.20 -10.94
N TYR A 391 -2.51 -40.90 -9.65
CA TYR A 391 -3.55 -40.32 -8.81
C TYR A 391 -3.14 -38.90 -8.39
N PRO A 392 -4.01 -37.89 -8.56
CA PRO A 392 -3.76 -36.56 -8.04
C PRO A 392 -3.47 -36.59 -6.54
N TRP A 393 -2.47 -35.82 -6.10
CA TRP A 393 -2.11 -35.69 -4.70
C TRP A 393 -2.12 -34.21 -4.30
N VAL A 394 -3.13 -33.83 -3.52
CA VAL A 394 -3.42 -32.44 -3.16
C VAL A 394 -2.54 -32.01 -1.98
N SER A 395 -1.86 -30.90 -2.17
CA SER A 395 -1.20 -30.12 -1.13
C SER A 395 -1.98 -28.83 -0.84
N ILE A 396 -1.65 -28.13 0.24
CA ILE A 396 -2.33 -26.86 0.60
C ILE A 396 -2.15 -25.80 -0.50
N SER A 397 -1.05 -25.83 -1.25
CA SER A 397 -0.81 -24.91 -2.36
C SER A 397 -1.70 -25.16 -3.58
N ASP A 398 -2.30 -26.36 -3.71
CA ASP A 398 -3.27 -26.65 -4.77
C ASP A 398 -4.68 -26.19 -4.38
N MET A 399 -4.91 -25.84 -3.11
CA MET A 399 -6.19 -25.37 -2.59
C MET A 399 -6.31 -23.85 -2.69
N SER A 400 -7.51 -23.38 -3.04
CA SER A 400 -7.89 -21.97 -2.98
C SER A 400 -9.12 -21.80 -2.10
N ASP A 401 -9.19 -20.70 -1.36
CA ASP A 401 -10.30 -20.44 -0.45
C ASP A 401 -11.61 -20.40 -1.24
N TYR A 402 -12.56 -21.24 -0.85
CA TYR A 402 -13.85 -21.38 -1.54
C TYR A 402 -13.72 -21.76 -3.02
N GLY A 403 -12.66 -22.48 -3.39
CA GLY A 403 -12.37 -22.87 -4.76
C GLY A 403 -12.52 -24.36 -5.06
N LEU A 404 -12.26 -24.71 -6.32
CA LEU A 404 -12.24 -26.07 -6.83
C LEU A 404 -10.79 -26.55 -7.04
N VAL A 405 -10.48 -27.76 -6.57
CA VAL A 405 -9.23 -28.44 -6.94
C VAL A 405 -9.50 -29.28 -8.19
N THR A 406 -9.04 -28.77 -9.34
CA THR A 406 -9.18 -29.45 -10.63
C THR A 406 -7.89 -30.13 -11.06
N THR A 407 -6.74 -29.55 -10.71
CA THR A 407 -5.41 -30.08 -10.99
C THR A 407 -4.56 -30.05 -9.73
N THR A 408 -3.53 -30.89 -9.69
CA THR A 408 -2.55 -30.93 -8.61
C THR A 408 -1.14 -30.79 -9.17
N LYS A 409 -0.26 -30.11 -8.44
CA LYS A 409 1.16 -30.00 -8.81
C LYS A 409 1.85 -31.37 -8.83
N GLU A 410 1.46 -32.24 -7.91
CA GLU A 410 2.04 -33.57 -7.75
C GLU A 410 0.99 -34.66 -7.94
N SER A 411 1.45 -35.85 -8.30
CA SER A 411 0.63 -37.06 -8.34
C SER A 411 1.42 -38.23 -7.76
N VAL A 412 0.68 -39.23 -7.28
CA VAL A 412 1.24 -40.44 -6.68
C VAL A 412 0.95 -41.66 -7.54
N SER A 413 1.85 -42.63 -7.51
CA SER A 413 1.77 -43.86 -8.30
C SER A 413 0.75 -44.84 -7.73
N GLU A 414 0.50 -45.93 -8.44
CA GLU A 414 -0.33 -47.04 -7.97
C GLU A 414 0.18 -47.65 -6.66
N TYR A 415 1.50 -47.70 -6.46
CA TYR A 415 2.13 -48.28 -5.26
C TYR A 415 1.78 -47.50 -3.99
N ALA A 416 1.52 -46.20 -4.12
CA ALA A 416 1.23 -45.34 -2.99
C ALA A 416 -0.16 -45.63 -2.38
N LYS A 417 -1.08 -46.28 -3.13
CA LYS A 417 -2.40 -46.67 -2.62
C LYS A 417 -2.35 -47.46 -1.32
N SER A 418 -1.35 -48.34 -1.18
CA SER A 418 -1.18 -49.17 0.02
C SER A 418 -0.90 -48.35 1.29
N LEU A 419 -0.43 -47.11 1.13
CA LEU A 419 -0.18 -46.19 2.23
C LEU A 419 -1.45 -45.43 2.63
N PHE A 420 -2.40 -45.24 1.70
CA PHE A 420 -3.60 -44.43 1.88
C PHE A 420 -4.82 -45.25 2.31
N GLY A 421 -5.88 -44.56 2.73
CA GLY A 421 -7.23 -45.12 2.77
C GLY A 421 -7.90 -45.03 1.39
N GLU A 422 -9.23 -45.02 1.38
CA GLU A 422 -10.00 -44.76 0.16
C GLU A 422 -9.65 -43.39 -0.43
N ILE A 423 -9.60 -43.32 -1.77
CA ILE A 423 -9.41 -42.06 -2.48
C ILE A 423 -10.63 -41.17 -2.24
N SER A 424 -10.41 -39.87 -2.04
CA SER A 424 -11.52 -38.94 -1.88
C SER A 424 -12.16 -38.69 -3.25
N PRO A 425 -13.46 -38.97 -3.44
CA PRO A 425 -14.10 -38.84 -4.75
C PRO A 425 -14.30 -37.37 -5.16
N VAL A 426 -14.59 -37.16 -6.45
CA VAL A 426 -15.09 -35.87 -6.97
C VAL A 426 -16.26 -35.37 -6.13
N GLY A 427 -16.28 -34.07 -5.85
CA GLY A 427 -17.27 -33.40 -5.03
C GLY A 427 -16.99 -33.48 -3.54
N THR A 428 -15.90 -34.12 -3.08
CA THR A 428 -15.56 -34.15 -1.65
C THR A 428 -15.11 -32.77 -1.17
N LEU A 429 -15.59 -32.37 0.01
CA LEU A 429 -15.08 -31.20 0.73
C LEU A 429 -13.76 -31.55 1.42
N ILE A 430 -12.73 -30.75 1.16
CA ILE A 430 -11.44 -30.84 1.85
C ILE A 430 -11.13 -29.55 2.60
N MET A 431 -10.45 -29.67 3.73
CA MET A 431 -10.02 -28.53 4.55
C MET A 431 -8.59 -28.71 5.06
N SER A 432 -7.77 -27.68 4.99
CA SER A 432 -6.47 -27.68 5.66
C SER A 432 -6.60 -27.33 7.14
N PHE A 433 -5.94 -28.12 7.98
CA PHE A 433 -5.95 -27.96 9.44
C PHE A 433 -4.55 -27.75 10.02
N LYS A 434 -3.51 -27.77 9.19
CA LYS A 434 -2.15 -27.31 9.54
C LYS A 434 -1.71 -26.22 8.56
N LEU A 435 -0.73 -25.41 8.97
CA LEU A 435 -0.19 -24.28 8.21
C LEU A 435 -1.26 -23.21 7.94
N THR A 436 -1.98 -23.30 6.81
CA THR A 436 -3.11 -22.40 6.50
C THR A 436 -4.39 -23.01 7.05
N VAL A 437 -4.66 -22.81 8.34
CA VAL A 437 -5.84 -23.38 9.01
C VAL A 437 -7.14 -22.83 8.40
N GLY A 438 -8.11 -23.72 8.17
CA GLY A 438 -9.47 -23.36 7.78
C GLY A 438 -9.70 -23.14 6.28
N ARG A 439 -8.67 -23.22 5.43
CA ARG A 439 -8.87 -23.13 3.97
C ARG A 439 -9.63 -24.36 3.48
N THR A 440 -10.74 -24.12 2.80
CA THR A 440 -11.62 -25.14 2.22
C THR A 440 -11.59 -25.13 0.71
N SER A 441 -11.69 -26.31 0.09
CA SER A 441 -11.88 -26.48 -1.34
C SER A 441 -12.79 -27.69 -1.63
N LEU A 442 -13.45 -27.69 -2.79
CA LEU A 442 -14.17 -28.86 -3.31
C LEU A 442 -13.30 -29.58 -4.34
N LEU A 443 -13.24 -30.91 -4.27
CA LEU A 443 -12.55 -31.70 -5.30
C LEU A 443 -13.36 -31.71 -6.60
N ASN A 444 -12.74 -31.34 -7.71
CA ASN A 444 -13.28 -31.54 -9.07
C ASN A 444 -12.62 -32.73 -9.78
N THR A 445 -11.69 -33.39 -9.11
CA THR A 445 -11.08 -34.68 -9.51
C THR A 445 -10.93 -35.54 -8.26
N SER A 446 -11.09 -36.86 -8.37
CA SER A 446 -10.78 -37.76 -7.26
C SER A 446 -9.29 -37.66 -6.92
N ALA A 447 -8.96 -37.55 -5.64
CA ALA A 447 -7.59 -37.29 -5.21
C ALA A 447 -7.25 -37.87 -3.84
N TYR A 448 -5.96 -38.14 -3.64
CA TYR A 448 -5.35 -38.23 -2.31
C TYR A 448 -4.89 -36.85 -1.87
N HIS A 449 -4.61 -36.66 -0.59
CA HIS A 449 -4.11 -35.40 -0.05
C HIS A 449 -3.10 -35.63 1.07
N ASN A 450 -2.34 -34.60 1.41
CA ASN A 450 -1.33 -34.66 2.46
C ASN A 450 -1.92 -34.72 3.89
N GLU A 451 -1.06 -34.95 4.88
CA GLU A 451 -1.38 -35.06 6.31
C GLU A 451 -1.73 -33.73 7.00
N ALA A 452 -1.80 -32.64 6.22
CA ALA A 452 -2.24 -31.33 6.68
C ALA A 452 -3.67 -31.00 6.21
N ILE A 453 -4.29 -31.89 5.44
CA ILE A 453 -5.63 -31.77 4.88
C ILE A 453 -6.51 -32.91 5.42
N ILE A 454 -7.79 -32.60 5.67
CA ILE A 454 -8.84 -33.60 5.90
C ILE A 454 -9.85 -33.59 4.75
N SER A 455 -10.37 -34.77 4.42
CA SER A 455 -11.63 -34.92 3.69
C SER A 455 -12.79 -35.01 4.66
N ILE A 456 -13.91 -34.38 4.32
CA ILE A 456 -15.08 -34.18 5.17
C ILE A 456 -16.30 -34.79 4.49
N TYR A 457 -16.99 -35.67 5.23
CA TYR A 457 -18.18 -36.40 4.77
C TYR A 457 -19.30 -36.22 5.79
N PRO A 458 -20.29 -35.33 5.56
CA PRO A 458 -21.45 -35.22 6.45
C PRO A 458 -22.21 -36.55 6.49
N PHE A 459 -22.71 -36.96 7.66
CA PHE A 459 -23.47 -38.21 7.78
C PHE A 459 -24.77 -38.15 6.99
N VAL A 460 -25.49 -37.03 7.07
CA VAL A 460 -26.71 -36.77 6.30
C VAL A 460 -26.42 -35.61 5.36
N ASP A 461 -26.44 -35.88 4.06
CA ASP A 461 -26.20 -34.88 3.02
C ASP A 461 -27.11 -35.11 1.82
N LYS A 462 -28.20 -34.34 1.73
CA LYS A 462 -29.11 -34.38 0.58
C LYS A 462 -28.74 -33.25 -0.36
N ASN A 463 -28.55 -33.57 -1.64
CA ASN A 463 -28.19 -32.61 -2.69
C ASN A 463 -26.99 -31.70 -2.31
N TYR A 464 -26.04 -32.23 -1.53
CA TYR A 464 -24.87 -31.50 -1.03
C TYR A 464 -25.13 -30.28 -0.15
N GLN A 465 -26.32 -30.15 0.44
CA GLN A 465 -26.67 -29.03 1.31
C GLN A 465 -25.73 -28.92 2.51
N ALA A 466 -25.47 -30.04 3.20
CA ALA A 466 -24.58 -30.07 4.37
C ALA A 466 -23.14 -29.77 3.97
N ARG A 467 -22.68 -30.41 2.88
CA ARG A 467 -21.33 -30.20 2.35
C ARG A 467 -21.09 -28.73 1.99
N ASN A 468 -22.00 -28.12 1.23
CA ASN A 468 -21.84 -26.76 0.74
C ASN A 468 -21.96 -25.74 1.88
N PHE A 469 -22.80 -25.99 2.89
CA PHE A 469 -22.85 -25.15 4.07
C PHE A 469 -21.51 -25.16 4.81
N LEU A 470 -20.97 -26.35 5.11
CA LEU A 470 -19.66 -26.52 5.75
C LEU A 470 -18.53 -25.90 4.93
N PHE A 471 -18.58 -26.01 3.60
CA PHE A 471 -17.60 -25.40 2.70
C PHE A 471 -17.47 -23.88 2.92
N HIS A 472 -18.58 -23.19 3.18
CA HIS A 472 -18.59 -21.75 3.44
C HIS A 472 -18.31 -21.37 4.91
N ILE A 473 -18.78 -22.16 5.88
CA ILE A 473 -18.71 -21.76 7.30
C ILE A 473 -17.42 -22.21 8.00
N LEU A 474 -16.80 -23.32 7.58
CA LEU A 474 -15.61 -23.83 8.25
C LEU A 474 -14.43 -22.84 8.25
N PRO A 475 -14.17 -22.05 7.19
CA PRO A 475 -13.13 -21.03 7.24
C PRO A 475 -13.36 -19.96 8.31
N ILE A 476 -14.59 -19.50 8.53
CA ILE A 476 -14.87 -18.49 9.57
C ILE A 476 -14.86 -19.12 10.96
N ILE A 477 -15.44 -20.32 11.13
CA ILE A 477 -15.49 -21.02 12.42
C ILE A 477 -14.10 -21.42 12.90
N SER A 478 -13.23 -21.89 12.00
CA SER A 478 -11.85 -22.28 12.35
C SER A 478 -11.01 -21.09 12.84
N ASN A 479 -11.39 -19.87 12.45
CA ASN A 479 -10.70 -18.62 12.83
C ASN A 479 -11.40 -17.85 13.97
N LEU A 480 -12.66 -18.17 14.32
CA LEU A 480 -13.37 -17.52 15.43
C LEU A 480 -12.66 -17.76 16.79
N GLY A 481 -11.94 -18.87 16.91
CA GLY A 481 -11.07 -19.21 18.05
C GLY A 481 -9.90 -18.25 18.30
N ASP A 482 -9.53 -17.38 17.35
CA ASP A 482 -8.43 -16.43 17.51
C ASP A 482 -8.79 -15.19 18.35
N THR A 483 -10.07 -14.98 18.64
CA THR A 483 -10.56 -13.79 19.38
C THR A 483 -10.66 -13.98 20.89
N LYS A 484 -10.71 -15.21 21.38
CA LYS A 484 -10.61 -15.56 22.82
C LYS A 484 -9.30 -16.33 23.03
N ASP A 485 -8.57 -16.06 24.11
CA ASP A 485 -7.23 -16.60 24.40
C ASP A 485 -7.10 -18.16 24.46
N ALA A 486 -8.16 -18.91 24.13
CA ALA A 486 -8.20 -20.37 24.19
C ALA A 486 -7.47 -21.09 23.03
N ILE A 487 -7.28 -20.44 21.87
CA ILE A 487 -6.69 -21.05 20.66
C ILE A 487 -5.56 -20.19 20.04
N LYS A 488 -5.05 -19.13 20.70
CA LYS A 488 -3.79 -18.49 20.26
C LYS A 488 -2.65 -19.52 20.27
N GLY A 489 -2.26 -19.98 19.08
CA GLY A 489 -1.12 -20.90 18.88
C GLY A 489 -1.40 -22.40 19.05
N LYS A 490 -2.65 -22.85 19.19
CA LYS A 490 -2.95 -24.29 19.22
C LYS A 490 -3.18 -24.81 17.79
N THR A 491 -2.17 -25.49 17.25
CA THR A 491 -2.30 -26.31 16.04
C THR A 491 -3.56 -27.19 16.12
N LEU A 492 -4.49 -27.05 15.16
CA LEU A 492 -5.60 -27.99 15.07
C LEU A 492 -5.03 -29.40 14.90
N ASN A 493 -5.53 -30.33 15.71
CA ASN A 493 -5.25 -31.74 15.60
C ASN A 493 -6.58 -32.50 15.49
N SER A 494 -6.51 -33.82 15.28
CA SER A 494 -7.73 -34.63 15.12
C SER A 494 -8.71 -34.48 16.28
N LYS A 495 -8.23 -34.38 17.53
CA LYS A 495 -9.08 -34.21 18.71
C LYS A 495 -9.73 -32.83 18.74
N SER A 496 -8.97 -31.76 18.51
CA SER A 496 -9.53 -30.40 18.50
C SER A 496 -10.46 -30.16 17.31
N LEU A 497 -10.20 -30.80 16.16
CA LEU A 497 -11.13 -30.79 15.02
C LEU A 497 -12.46 -31.44 15.37
N ASN A 498 -12.45 -32.63 15.97
CA ASN A 498 -13.69 -33.30 16.39
C ASN A 498 -14.51 -32.43 17.36
N ASN A 499 -13.84 -31.67 18.23
CA ASN A 499 -14.48 -30.83 19.22
C ASN A 499 -14.83 -29.42 18.73
N LEU A 500 -14.54 -29.08 17.46
CA LEU A 500 -14.87 -27.78 16.90
C LEU A 500 -16.39 -27.55 16.99
N LEU A 501 -16.79 -26.41 17.53
CA LEU A 501 -18.19 -26.09 17.76
C LEU A 501 -18.81 -25.48 16.50
N LEU A 502 -19.88 -26.07 15.97
CA LEU A 502 -20.58 -25.62 14.77
C LEU A 502 -22.02 -25.19 15.07
N PRO A 503 -22.50 -24.08 14.51
CA PRO A 503 -23.92 -23.78 14.51
C PRO A 503 -24.60 -24.67 13.45
N LEU A 504 -25.63 -25.41 13.86
CA LEU A 504 -26.33 -26.36 13.02
C LEU A 504 -27.76 -25.85 12.75
N PRO A 505 -28.08 -25.45 11.50
CA PRO A 505 -29.44 -25.23 11.04
C PRO A 505 -30.10 -26.55 10.61
N PRO A 506 -31.44 -26.57 10.44
CA PRO A 506 -32.12 -27.58 9.62
C PRO A 506 -31.50 -27.71 8.21
N LEU A 507 -31.54 -28.91 7.64
CA LEU A 507 -30.82 -29.22 6.39
C LEU A 507 -31.29 -28.37 5.19
N ASN A 508 -32.59 -28.09 5.09
CA ASN A 508 -33.13 -27.24 4.01
C ASN A 508 -32.67 -25.78 4.16
N GLU A 509 -32.65 -25.27 5.39
CA GLU A 509 -32.16 -23.93 5.68
C GLU A 509 -30.67 -23.77 5.34
N GLN A 510 -29.85 -24.80 5.61
CA GLN A 510 -28.44 -24.82 5.15
C GLN A 510 -28.33 -24.55 3.64
N GLY A 511 -29.21 -25.16 2.83
CA GLY A 511 -29.27 -24.91 1.39
C GLY A 511 -29.63 -23.47 1.04
N ARG A 512 -30.61 -22.87 1.73
CA ARG A 512 -31.01 -21.46 1.52
C ARG A 512 -29.90 -20.49 1.92
N ILE A 513 -29.21 -20.76 3.03
CA ILE A 513 -28.06 -19.98 3.47
C ILE A 513 -26.97 -19.99 2.39
N VAL A 514 -26.61 -21.16 1.87
CA VAL A 514 -25.61 -21.29 0.80
C VAL A 514 -26.02 -20.48 -0.44
N ALA A 515 -27.27 -20.64 -0.90
CA ALA A 515 -27.76 -19.90 -2.05
C ALA A 515 -27.68 -18.38 -1.85
N MET A 516 -27.96 -17.89 -0.64
CA MET A 516 -27.84 -16.47 -0.31
C MET A 516 -26.38 -16.01 -0.23
N ILE A 517 -25.47 -16.82 0.34
CA ILE A 517 -24.03 -16.54 0.36
C ILE A 517 -23.52 -16.39 -1.07
N GLU A 518 -23.83 -17.35 -1.95
CA GLU A 518 -23.39 -17.33 -3.35
C GLU A 518 -23.94 -16.12 -4.10
N LEU A 519 -25.24 -15.82 -3.94
CA LEU A 519 -25.88 -14.64 -4.53
C LEU A 519 -25.19 -13.34 -4.10
N LEU A 520 -24.89 -13.19 -2.81
CA LEU A 520 -24.26 -11.98 -2.29
C LEU A 520 -22.78 -11.91 -2.68
N PHE A 521 -22.06 -13.03 -2.72
CA PHE A 521 -20.68 -13.08 -3.20
C PHE A 521 -20.58 -12.70 -4.68
N ASP A 522 -21.55 -13.10 -5.49
CA ASP A 522 -21.61 -12.70 -6.90
C ASP A 522 -21.92 -11.22 -7.07
N LYS A 523 -22.74 -10.62 -6.21
CA LYS A 523 -22.96 -9.16 -6.18
C LYS A 523 -21.75 -8.36 -5.70
N LEU A 524 -20.79 -9.03 -5.04
CA LEU A 524 -19.53 -8.42 -4.60
C LEU A 524 -18.42 -8.49 -5.65
N LYS A 525 -18.59 -9.27 -6.73
CA LYS A 525 -17.67 -9.29 -7.88
C LYS A 525 -17.93 -8.08 -8.77
#